data_AF-A0AAC8W621-F1
#
_entry.id   AF-A0AAC8W621-F1
#
_cell.length_a   1.000
_cell.length_b   1.000
_cell.length_c   1.000
_cell.angle_alpha   90.00
_cell.angle_beta   90.00
_cell.angle_gamma   90.00
#
_symmetry.space_group_name_H-M   'P 1'
#
loop_
_entity.id
_entity.type
_entity.pdbx_description
1 polymer ?
#
loop_
_entity_poly.entity_id
_entity_poly.type
_entity_poly.pdbx_seq_one_letter_code
_entity_poly.pdbx_strand_id
1 'polypeptide(L)'
;MAASTIEQTGRHSLVRQKRQAVLAQILSALEALQRAGVAARVIMPLWDDQPVEFLADAPTMPVKALVARLLKRGMGTVMHDVIFVGDLEPDHLAALQAKSQDLDALRQQRRDAA
;
A
#
# COMPACT_ATOMS: atom_id res chain seq x y z
N MET A 1 8.93 30.84 -25.41
CA MET A 1 9.21 29.44 -24.99
C MET A 1 8.96 29.28 -23.48
N ALA A 2 7.75 29.57 -22.98
CA ALA A 2 7.43 29.54 -21.54
C ALA A 2 6.25 28.61 -21.18
N ALA A 3 5.52 28.09 -22.18
CA ALA A 3 4.37 27.19 -21.96
C ALA A 3 4.81 25.79 -21.51
N SER A 4 5.98 25.32 -21.95
CA SER A 4 6.52 23.99 -21.63
C SER A 4 6.86 23.83 -20.14
N THR A 5 7.31 24.89 -19.46
CA THR A 5 7.71 24.82 -18.04
C THR A 5 6.50 24.76 -17.10
N ILE A 6 5.42 25.50 -17.40
CA ILE A 6 4.21 25.55 -16.57
C ILE A 6 3.43 24.23 -16.68
N GLU A 7 3.34 23.65 -17.88
CA GLU A 7 2.73 22.34 -18.09
C GLU A 7 3.52 21.20 -17.41
N GLN A 8 4.86 21.22 -17.47
CA GLN A 8 5.69 20.27 -16.73
C GLN A 8 5.53 20.43 -15.21
N THR A 9 5.55 21.65 -14.70
CA THR A 9 5.41 21.91 -13.26
C THR A 9 4.02 21.48 -12.74
N GLY A 10 2.96 21.71 -13.52
CA GLY A 10 1.61 21.25 -13.21
C GLY A 10 1.45 19.73 -13.26
N ARG A 11 2.11 19.04 -14.19
CA ARG A 11 2.10 17.56 -14.21
C ARG A 11 2.86 16.96 -13.03
N HIS A 12 4.01 17.53 -12.67
CA HIS A 12 4.79 17.06 -11.52
C HIS A 12 4.04 17.25 -10.18
N SER A 13 3.31 18.36 -10.01
CA SER A 13 2.51 18.60 -8.80
C SER A 13 1.33 17.64 -8.69
N LEU A 14 0.64 17.35 -9.81
CA LEU A 14 -0.47 16.38 -9.85
C LEU A 14 -0.02 14.95 -9.57
N VAL A 15 1.12 14.51 -10.13
CA VAL A 15 1.69 13.18 -9.85
C VAL A 15 2.04 13.04 -8.36
N ARG A 16 2.65 14.08 -7.77
CA ARG A 16 2.97 14.09 -6.33
C ARG A 16 1.70 14.02 -5.47
N GLN A 17 0.66 14.78 -5.80
CA GLN A 17 -0.62 14.75 -5.09
C GLN A 17 -1.29 13.38 -5.19
N LYS A 18 -1.32 12.77 -6.38
CA LYS A 18 -1.86 11.42 -6.57
C LYS A 18 -1.13 10.39 -5.71
N ARG A 19 0.20 10.44 -5.68
CA ARG A 19 1.03 9.55 -4.84
C ARG A 19 0.76 9.77 -3.34
N GLN A 20 0.61 11.01 -2.89
CA GLN A 20 0.26 11.30 -1.50
C GLN A 20 -1.14 10.79 -1.12
N ALA A 21 -2.11 10.89 -2.02
CA ALA A 21 -3.46 10.36 -1.81
C ALA A 21 -3.46 8.83 -1.70
N VAL A 22 -2.72 8.14 -2.60
CA VAL A 22 -2.54 6.68 -2.54
C VAL A 22 -1.86 6.27 -1.23
N LEU A 23 -0.77 6.95 -0.83
CA LEU A 23 -0.09 6.67 0.43
C LEU A 23 -1.02 6.85 1.64
N ALA A 24 -1.86 7.88 1.66
CA ALA A 24 -2.83 8.09 2.72
C ALA A 24 -3.87 6.96 2.80
N GLN A 25 -4.32 6.44 1.66
CA GLN A 25 -5.22 5.28 1.59
C GLN A 25 -4.54 4.00 2.09
N ILE A 26 -3.29 3.76 1.69
CA ILE A 26 -2.48 2.63 2.18
C ILE A 26 -2.35 2.67 3.71
N LEU A 27 -1.96 3.83 4.25
CA LEU A 27 -1.83 4.01 5.70
C LEU A 27 -3.16 3.75 6.41
N SER A 28 -4.26 4.31 5.91
CA SER A 28 -5.61 4.10 6.48
C SER A 28 -6.01 2.61 6.46
N ALA A 29 -5.71 1.91 5.37
CA ALA A 29 -5.99 0.48 5.23
C ALA A 29 -5.16 -0.36 6.22
N LEU A 30 -3.85 -0.11 6.33
CA LEU A 30 -2.97 -0.79 7.28
C LEU A 30 -3.37 -0.51 8.73
N GLU A 31 -3.76 0.72 9.06
CA GLU A 31 -4.29 1.05 10.38
C GLU A 31 -5.58 0.29 10.71
N ALA A 32 -6.47 0.15 9.74
CA ALA A 32 -7.71 -0.62 9.92
C ALA A 32 -7.43 -2.10 10.17
N LEU A 33 -6.45 -2.68 9.45
CA LEU A 33 -5.99 -4.06 9.66
C LEU A 33 -5.35 -4.24 11.04
N GLN A 34 -4.47 -3.31 11.44
CA GLN A 34 -3.84 -3.34 12.76
C GLN A 34 -4.88 -3.26 13.89
N ARG A 35 -5.89 -2.37 13.77
CA ARG A 35 -7.00 -2.28 14.74
C ARG A 35 -7.84 -3.56 14.81
N ALA A 36 -7.91 -4.30 13.71
CA ALA A 36 -8.57 -5.60 13.64
C ALA A 36 -7.68 -6.77 14.13
N GLY A 37 -6.46 -6.49 14.59
CA GLY A 37 -5.52 -7.51 15.07
C GLY A 37 -4.83 -8.29 13.95
N VAL A 38 -4.89 -7.81 12.70
CA VAL A 38 -4.24 -8.45 11.55
C VAL A 38 -2.90 -7.79 11.27
N ALA A 39 -1.82 -8.58 11.31
CA ALA A 39 -0.51 -8.13 10.87
C ALA A 39 -0.49 -8.04 9.34
N ALA A 40 -0.12 -6.87 8.82
CA ALA A 40 0.00 -6.66 7.39
C ALA A 40 1.16 -5.73 7.03
N ARG A 41 1.73 -5.97 5.84
CA ARG A 41 2.79 -5.19 5.23
C ARG A 41 2.35 -4.82 3.81
N VAL A 42 2.96 -3.80 3.23
CA VAL A 42 2.67 -3.37 1.86
C VAL A 42 3.92 -3.44 1.00
N ILE A 43 3.76 -3.82 -0.25
CA ILE A 43 4.78 -3.67 -1.29
C ILE A 43 4.31 -2.54 -2.20
N MET A 44 5.12 -1.49 -2.28
CA MET A 44 4.81 -0.34 -3.11
C MET A 44 5.02 -0.68 -4.58
N PRO A 45 4.12 -0.27 -5.49
CA PRO A 45 4.29 -0.48 -6.91
C PRO A 45 5.51 0.29 -7.44
N LEU A 46 6.21 -0.28 -8.42
CA LEU A 46 7.33 0.39 -9.08
C LEU A 46 6.86 1.43 -10.09
N TRP A 47 5.69 1.18 -10.70
CA TRP A 47 5.09 2.01 -11.74
C TRP A 47 3.62 2.31 -11.43
N ASP A 48 3.10 3.40 -12.00
CA ASP A 48 1.74 3.90 -11.68
C ASP A 48 0.60 2.97 -12.17
N ASP A 49 0.90 1.98 -13.01
CA ASP A 49 -0.01 0.98 -13.57
C ASP A 49 -0.02 -0.35 -12.80
N GLN A 50 0.88 -0.52 -11.82
CA GLN A 50 0.94 -1.74 -11.01
C GLN A 50 0.03 -1.64 -9.77
N PRO A 51 -0.56 -2.76 -9.33
CA PRO A 51 -1.35 -2.78 -8.12
C PRO A 51 -0.46 -2.56 -6.88
N VAL A 52 -1.07 -2.02 -5.83
CA VAL A 52 -0.47 -2.05 -4.49
C VAL A 52 -0.70 -3.42 -3.88
N GLU A 53 0.37 -4.13 -3.51
CA GLU A 53 0.24 -5.47 -2.94
C GLU A 53 0.31 -5.42 -1.41
N PHE A 54 -0.59 -6.15 -0.76
CA PHE A 54 -0.61 -6.31 0.70
C PHE A 54 -0.25 -7.73 1.09
N LEU A 55 0.76 -7.89 1.93
CA LEU A 55 1.07 -9.14 2.61
C LEU A 55 0.32 -9.17 3.93
N ALA A 56 -0.65 -10.07 4.09
CA ALA A 56 -1.46 -10.16 5.30
C ALA A 56 -1.34 -11.53 5.97
N ASP A 57 -1.15 -11.52 7.29
CA ASP A 57 -1.22 -12.72 8.11
C ASP A 57 -2.68 -13.00 8.49
N ALA A 58 -3.29 -13.93 7.75
CA ALA A 58 -4.70 -14.30 7.91
C ALA A 58 -4.86 -15.83 7.90
N PRO A 59 -4.76 -16.49 9.07
CA PRO A 59 -4.69 -17.94 9.15
C PRO A 59 -6.02 -18.65 8.87
N THR A 60 -7.15 -17.93 8.86
CA THR A 60 -8.48 -18.50 8.68
C THR A 60 -9.29 -17.76 7.63
N MET A 61 -10.23 -18.45 6.98
CA MET A 61 -11.11 -17.84 5.97
C MET A 61 -11.89 -16.61 6.47
N PRO A 62 -12.45 -16.60 7.69
CA PRO A 62 -13.09 -15.39 8.23
C PRO A 62 -12.14 -14.20 8.33
N VAL A 63 -10.87 -14.42 8.70
CA VAL A 63 -9.86 -13.37 8.75
C VAL A 63 -9.49 -12.93 7.32
N LYS A 64 -9.30 -13.85 6.37
CA LYS A 64 -9.07 -13.52 4.95
C LYS A 64 -10.20 -12.63 4.39
N ALA A 65 -11.46 -12.96 4.68
CA ALA A 65 -12.61 -12.16 4.28
C ALA A 65 -12.65 -10.78 4.95
N LEU A 66 -12.29 -10.69 6.23
CA LEU A 66 -12.15 -9.43 6.95
C LEU A 66 -11.08 -8.54 6.30
N VAL A 67 -9.91 -9.10 5.99
CA VAL A 67 -8.82 -8.40 5.30
C VAL A 67 -9.29 -7.83 3.98
N ALA A 68 -9.89 -8.65 3.12
CA ALA A 68 -10.40 -8.22 1.82
C ALA A 68 -11.42 -7.08 1.96
N ARG A 69 -12.31 -7.14 2.95
CA ARG A 69 -13.29 -6.09 3.23
C ARG A 69 -12.63 -4.78 3.67
N LEU A 70 -11.65 -4.85 4.56
CA LEU A 70 -10.96 -3.67 5.09
C LEU A 70 -10.11 -3.00 4.00
N LEU A 71 -9.39 -3.78 3.19
CA LEU A 71 -8.62 -3.28 2.07
C LEU A 71 -9.51 -2.61 1.02
N LYS A 72 -10.62 -3.26 0.61
CA LYS A 72 -11.58 -2.68 -0.33
C LYS A 72 -12.12 -1.32 0.15
N ARG A 73 -12.39 -1.20 1.46
CA ARG A 73 -12.87 0.07 2.05
C ARG A 73 -11.77 1.13 2.15
N GLY A 74 -10.55 0.75 2.52
CA GLY A 74 -9.44 1.69 2.73
C GLY A 74 -8.82 2.20 1.42
N MET A 75 -8.67 1.30 0.44
CA MET A 75 -8.05 1.59 -0.86
C MET A 75 -9.02 2.22 -1.87
N GLY A 76 -10.33 2.02 -1.70
CA GLY A 76 -11.35 2.61 -2.57
C GLY A 76 -11.16 2.18 -4.03
N THR A 77 -10.80 3.12 -4.89
CA THR A 77 -10.59 2.91 -6.34
C THR A 77 -9.15 2.57 -6.71
N VAL A 78 -8.22 2.55 -5.76
CA VAL A 78 -6.83 2.18 -6.04
C VAL A 78 -6.74 0.68 -6.27
N MET A 79 -6.10 0.30 -7.37
CA MET A 79 -5.86 -1.09 -7.72
C MET A 79 -4.93 -1.71 -6.68
N HIS A 80 -5.38 -2.80 -6.05
CA HIS A 80 -4.65 -3.46 -4.99
C HIS A 80 -4.94 -4.95 -4.98
N ASP A 81 -3.95 -5.71 -4.54
CA ASP A 81 -4.03 -7.16 -4.36
C ASP A 81 -3.65 -7.54 -2.94
N VAL A 82 -4.13 -8.70 -2.50
CA VAL A 82 -3.79 -9.27 -1.20
C VAL A 82 -3.16 -10.63 -1.38
N ILE A 83 -2.02 -10.81 -0.72
CA ILE A 83 -1.26 -12.03 -0.66
C ILE A 83 -1.28 -12.50 0.79
N PHE A 84 -1.78 -13.71 1.03
CA PHE A 84 -1.85 -14.27 2.37
C PHE A 84 -0.58 -15.02 2.69
N VAL A 85 0.04 -14.69 3.83
CA VAL A 85 1.32 -15.27 4.27
C VAL A 85 1.28 -16.80 4.32
N GLY A 86 0.17 -17.37 4.80
CA GLY A 86 0.00 -18.82 4.91
C GLY A 86 -0.13 -19.58 3.58
N ASP A 87 -0.28 -18.87 2.46
CA ASP A 87 -0.38 -19.46 1.13
C ASP A 87 0.99 -19.46 0.39
N LEU A 88 2.05 -18.95 1.03
CA LEU A 88 3.38 -18.80 0.43
C LEU A 88 4.39 -19.80 0.98
N GLU A 89 5.28 -20.27 0.11
CA GLU A 89 6.48 -20.99 0.52
C GLU A 89 7.42 -20.08 1.33
N PRO A 90 8.17 -20.60 2.33
CA PRO A 90 8.99 -19.79 3.22
C PRO A 90 10.01 -18.88 2.52
N ASP A 91 10.67 -19.40 1.48
CA ASP A 91 11.66 -18.62 0.72
C ASP A 91 11.01 -17.48 -0.07
N HIS A 92 9.83 -17.73 -0.62
CA HIS A 92 9.08 -16.72 -1.35
C HIS A 92 8.53 -15.65 -0.41
N LEU A 93 8.03 -16.05 0.76
CA LEU A 93 7.62 -15.14 1.83
C LEU A 93 8.77 -14.23 2.25
N ALA A 94 9.96 -14.77 2.51
CA ALA A 94 11.13 -13.99 2.91
C ALA A 94 11.51 -12.95 1.84
N ALA A 95 11.46 -13.34 0.56
CA ALA A 95 11.74 -12.45 -0.56
C ALA A 95 10.73 -11.28 -0.67
N LEU A 96 9.44 -11.54 -0.43
CA LEU A 96 8.41 -10.52 -0.42
C LEU A 96 8.50 -9.62 0.82
N GLN A 97 8.78 -10.21 1.99
CA GLN A 97 8.96 -9.48 3.24
C GLN A 97 10.11 -8.47 3.14
N ALA A 98 11.24 -8.86 2.54
CA ALA A 98 12.40 -7.99 2.34
C ALA A 98 12.11 -6.75 1.47
N LYS A 99 11.09 -6.80 0.62
CA LYS A 99 10.65 -5.69 -0.25
C LYS A 99 9.47 -4.91 0.33
N SER A 100 8.91 -5.38 1.44
CA SER A 100 7.68 -4.86 2.02
C SER A 100 7.96 -3.93 3.20
N GLN A 101 7.10 -2.93 3.35
CA GLN A 101 7.13 -1.97 4.44
C GLN A 101 5.96 -2.23 5.39
N ASP A 102 6.22 -2.13 6.69
CA ASP A 102 5.16 -2.11 7.69
C ASP A 102 4.62 -0.69 7.89
N LEU A 103 3.55 -0.62 8.69
CA LEU A 103 2.87 0.63 9.00
C LEU A 103 3.78 1.66 9.66
N ASP A 104 4.69 1.23 10.52
CA ASP A 104 5.57 2.14 11.26
C ASP A 104 6.66 2.72 10.34
N ALA A 105 7.24 1.92 9.44
CA ALA A 105 8.13 2.40 8.39
C ALA A 105 7.46 3.46 7.50
N LEU A 106 6.21 3.23 7.08
CA LEU A 106 5.46 4.18 6.25
C LEU A 106 5.10 5.47 6.99
N ARG A 107 4.77 5.37 8.28
CA ARG A 107 4.52 6.55 9.13
C ARG A 107 5.77 7.40 9.26
N GLN A 108 6.94 6.78 9.43
CA GLN A 108 8.20 7.49 9.50
C GLN A 108 8.52 8.19 8.17
N GLN A 109 8.38 7.49 7.04
CA GLN A 109 8.57 8.08 5.71
C GLN A 109 7.66 9.28 5.46
N ARG A 110 6.40 9.23 5.92
CA ARG A 110 5.48 10.37 5.80
C ARG A 110 5.90 11.57 6.65
N ARG A 111 6.49 11.34 7.83
CA ARG A 111 7.01 12.42 8.69
C ARG A 111 8.25 13.07 8.09
N ASP A 112 9.15 12.28 7.52
CA ASP A 112 10.39 12.79 6.93
C ASP A 112 10.15 13.54 5.61
N ALA A 113 9.01 13.31 4.95
CA ALA A 113 8.61 13.96 3.71
C ALA A 113 7.70 15.20 3.89
N ALA A 114 7.33 15.53 5.14
CA ALA A 114 6.48 16.66 5.52
C ALA A 114 7.34 17.86 5.96
#